data_AF-A0A3N5V558-F1
#
_entry.id   AF-A0A3N5V558-F1
#
_cell.length_a   1.000
_cell.length_b   1.000
_cell.length_c   1.000
_cell.angle_alpha   90.00
_cell.angle_beta   90.00
_cell.angle_gamma   90.00
#
_symmetry.space_group_name_H-M   'P 1'
#
loop_
_entity.id
_entity.type
_entity.pdbx_description
1 polymer ?
#
loop_
_entity_poly.entity_id
_entity_poly.type
_entity_poly.pdbx_seq_one_letter_code
_entity_poly.pdbx_strand_id
1 'polypeptide(L)'
;MSETHNDVIREKHLPKVGDSVRSKKFGTPWRVIEKREVWFNTSDDPPTGEYRAIPAIYLCYWRVQEGKQPGIGKMLGYAYSLHDNTFETNWELLN
;
A
#
# COMPACT_ATOMS: atom_id res chain seq x y z
N MET A 1 -10.65 17.04 13.29
CA MET A 1 -9.25 16.57 13.35
C MET A 1 -8.79 16.37 11.93
N SER A 2 -7.58 16.83 11.59
CA SER A 2 -6.94 16.52 10.30
C SER A 2 -6.51 15.06 10.29
N GLU A 3 -6.73 14.38 9.17
CA GLU A 3 -6.29 13.00 8.96
C GLU A 3 -4.76 12.89 9.06
N THR A 4 -4.25 11.77 9.60
CA THR A 4 -2.81 11.53 9.74
C THR A 4 -2.38 10.19 9.14
N HIS A 5 -1.09 10.01 8.85
CA HIS A 5 -0.52 8.71 8.46
C HIS A 5 -0.79 7.60 9.49
N ASN A 6 -0.81 7.95 10.78
CA ASN A 6 -1.12 6.99 11.84
C ASN A 6 -2.56 6.48 11.76
N ASP A 7 -3.51 7.34 11.38
CA ASP A 7 -4.88 6.91 11.13
C ASP A 7 -4.93 5.93 9.95
N VAL A 8 -4.21 6.21 8.85
CA VAL A 8 -4.10 5.28 7.72
C VAL A 8 -3.53 3.93 8.15
N ILE A 9 -2.44 3.92 8.92
CA ILE A 9 -1.81 2.68 9.40
C ILE A 9 -2.78 1.87 10.26
N ARG A 10 -3.53 2.53 11.15
CA ARG A 10 -4.49 1.89 12.05
C ARG A 10 -5.68 1.32 11.28
N GLU A 11 -6.31 2.11 10.41
CA GLU A 11 -7.56 1.75 9.76
C GLU A 11 -7.39 0.84 8.54
N LYS A 12 -6.22 0.81 7.89
CA LYS A 12 -6.00 0.04 6.65
C LYS A 12 -5.41 -1.34 6.85
N HIS A 13 -5.07 -1.71 8.09
CA HIS A 13 -4.51 -3.02 8.45
C HIS A 13 -3.32 -3.43 7.57
N LEU A 14 -2.40 -2.48 7.34
CA LEU A 14 -1.32 -2.65 6.38
C LEU A 14 -0.23 -3.59 6.94
N PRO A 15 0.31 -4.51 6.12
CA PRO A 15 1.40 -5.40 6.51
C PRO A 15 2.69 -4.64 6.84
N LYS A 16 3.67 -5.36 7.38
CA LYS A 16 5.04 -4.89 7.63
C LYS A 16 5.95 -5.20 6.45
N VAL A 17 7.07 -4.49 6.36
CA VAL A 17 8.14 -4.85 5.43
C VAL A 17 8.69 -6.22 5.82
N GLY A 18 8.88 -7.08 4.82
CA GLY A 18 9.31 -8.48 5.00
C GLY A 18 8.16 -9.49 4.94
N ASP A 19 6.92 -9.06 5.23
CA ASP A 19 5.76 -9.95 5.24
C ASP A 19 5.52 -10.57 3.86
N SER A 20 5.16 -11.85 3.86
CA SER A 20 4.73 -12.56 2.66
C SER A 20 3.22 -12.43 2.54
N VAL A 21 2.72 -12.09 1.36
CA VAL A 21 1.31 -11.86 1.09
C VAL A 21 0.89 -12.55 -0.19
N ARG A 22 -0.40 -12.80 -0.37
CA ARG A 22 -0.96 -13.32 -1.61
C ARG A 22 -2.05 -12.40 -2.13
N SER A 23 -2.03 -12.16 -3.44
CA SER A 23 -3.13 -11.44 -4.09
C SER A 23 -4.36 -12.34 -4.12
N LYS A 24 -5.47 -11.90 -3.53
CA LYS A 24 -6.73 -12.66 -3.52
C LYS A 24 -7.28 -12.86 -4.94
N LYS A 25 -7.15 -11.84 -5.79
CA LYS A 25 -7.65 -11.87 -7.17
C LYS A 25 -6.90 -12.87 -8.06
N PHE A 26 -5.58 -12.98 -7.89
CA PHE A 26 -4.72 -13.74 -8.82
C PHE A 26 -4.04 -14.96 -8.20
N GLY A 27 -4.15 -15.16 -6.89
CA GLY A 27 -3.48 -16.24 -6.16
C GLY A 27 -1.95 -16.17 -6.17
N THR A 28 -1.37 -15.04 -6.58
CA THR A 28 0.09 -14.92 -6.73
C THR A 28 0.75 -14.49 -5.42
N PRO A 29 1.87 -15.10 -5.01
CA PRO A 29 2.61 -14.72 -3.80
C PRO A 29 3.55 -13.53 -4.05
N TRP A 30 3.65 -12.65 -3.05
CA TRP A 30 4.46 -11.44 -3.06
C TRP A 30 5.11 -11.23 -1.68
N ARG A 31 6.17 -10.44 -1.64
CA ARG A 31 6.79 -9.95 -0.42
C ARG A 31 6.71 -8.43 -0.37
N VAL A 32 6.35 -7.89 0.79
CA VAL A 32 6.40 -6.44 1.04
C VAL A 32 7.85 -6.04 1.22
N ILE A 33 8.34 -5.09 0.43
CA ILE A 33 9.76 -4.68 0.43
C ILE A 33 9.96 -3.21 0.78
N GLU A 34 8.91 -2.40 0.70
CA GLU A 34 8.94 -1.00 1.12
C GLU A 34 7.61 -0.64 1.75
N LYS A 35 7.67 0.17 2.81
CA LYS A 35 6.54 0.84 3.43
C LYS A 35 6.98 2.25 3.80
N ARG A 36 6.32 3.26 3.26
CA ARG A 36 6.64 4.66 3.57
C ARG A 36 5.42 5.56 3.55
N GLU A 37 5.52 6.64 4.31
CA GLU A 37 4.55 7.73 4.30
C GLU A 37 4.67 8.53 3.01
N VAL A 38 3.53 8.83 2.40
CA VAL A 38 3.44 9.69 1.22
C VAL A 38 2.28 10.66 1.40
N TRP A 39 2.35 11.79 0.70
CA TRP A 39 1.27 12.76 0.62
C TRP A 39 0.71 12.72 -0.79
N PHE A 40 -0.60 12.50 -0.92
CA PHE A 40 -1.28 12.56 -2.20
C PHE A 40 -1.91 13.92 -2.41
N ASN A 41 -1.56 14.57 -3.52
CA ASN A 41 -2.27 15.75 -3.97
C ASN A 41 -3.62 15.28 -4.50
N THR A 42 -4.73 15.68 -3.88
CA THR A 42 -6.04 15.51 -4.50
C THR A 42 -6.05 16.37 -5.75
N SER A 43 -6.22 15.75 -6.92
CA SER A 43 -6.17 16.43 -8.24
C SER A 43 -7.30 17.44 -8.46
N ASP A 44 -8.23 17.57 -7.52
CA ASP A 44 -9.32 18.52 -7.59
C ASP A 44 -8.87 19.81 -6.91
N ASP A 45 -8.48 20.81 -7.69
CA ASP A 45 -8.40 22.19 -7.23
C ASP A 45 -9.81 22.56 -6.70
N PRO A 46 -10.01 22.66 -5.37
CA PRO A 46 -11.27 23.18 -4.89
C PRO A 46 -11.28 24.69 -5.19
N PRO A 47 -12.44 25.30 -5.49
CA PRO A 47 -12.56 26.74 -5.70
C PRO A 47 -12.11 27.59 -4.49
N THR A 48 -11.79 26.94 -3.36
CA THR A 48 -11.27 27.54 -2.13
C THR A 48 -9.76 27.72 -2.10
N GLY A 49 -9.00 27.20 -3.08
CA GLY A 49 -7.55 27.45 -3.22
C GLY A 49 -6.64 26.71 -2.25
N GLU A 50 -7.18 25.80 -1.42
CA GLU A 50 -6.37 24.96 -0.53
C GLU A 50 -6.07 23.62 -1.20
N TYR A 51 -4.80 23.44 -1.61
CA TYR A 51 -4.27 22.14 -2.02
C TYR A 51 -4.36 21.16 -0.83
N ARG A 52 -5.35 20.27 -0.85
CA ARG A 52 -5.52 19.27 0.21
C ARG A 52 -4.66 18.06 -0.12
N ALA A 53 -3.42 18.09 0.38
CA ALA A 53 -2.61 16.89 0.43
C ALA A 53 -3.21 15.94 1.49
N ILE A 54 -3.59 14.72 1.09
CA ILE A 54 -4.08 13.70 2.02
C ILE A 54 -2.95 12.72 2.39
N PRO A 55 -2.88 12.27 3.65
CA PRO A 55 -1.90 11.28 4.06
C PRO A 55 -2.24 9.92 3.45
N ALA A 56 -1.20 9.22 2.98
CA ALA A 56 -1.31 7.85 2.50
C ALA A 56 -0.04 7.05 2.84
N ILE A 57 -0.17 5.72 2.88
CA ILE A 57 0.95 4.81 3.06
C ILE A 57 1.18 4.06 1.76
N TYR A 58 2.37 4.23 1.20
CA TYR A 58 2.81 3.49 0.03
C TYR A 58 3.44 2.16 0.45
N LEU A 59 2.98 1.08 -0.18
CA LEU A 59 3.55 -0.26 -0.09
C LEU A 59 4.10 -0.68 -1.45
N CYS A 60 5.35 -1.12 -1.46
CA CYS A 60 5.94 -1.79 -2.61
C CYS A 60 6.03 -3.30 -2.36
N TYR A 61 5.59 -4.06 -3.34
CA TYR A 61 5.54 -5.51 -3.34
C TYR A 61 6.46 -6.04 -4.42
N TRP A 62 7.03 -7.19 -4.17
CA TRP A 62 7.76 -7.94 -5.15
C TRP A 62 7.22 -9.36 -5.25
N ARG A 63 6.90 -9.76 -6.47
CA ARG A 63 6.43 -11.10 -6.78
C ARG A 63 7.46 -12.17 -6.41
N VAL A 64 7.06 -13.11 -5.56
CA VAL A 64 7.84 -14.30 -5.23
C VAL A 64 7.65 -15.31 -6.36
N GLN A 65 8.75 -15.86 -6.88
CA GLN A 65 8.74 -16.95 -7.86
C GLN A 65 9.71 -18.03 -7.38
N GLU A 66 9.25 -19.28 -7.41
CA GLU A 66 10.10 -20.42 -7.05
C GLU A 66 11.32 -20.51 -7.97
N GLY A 67 12.49 -20.79 -7.39
CA GLY A 67 13.75 -20.90 -8.11
C GLY A 67 14.36 -19.59 -8.61
N LYS A 68 13.75 -18.42 -8.33
CA LYS A 68 14.33 -17.12 -8.68
C LYS A 68 14.93 -16.41 -7.48
N GLN A 69 16.10 -15.81 -7.68
CA GLN A 69 16.78 -15.06 -6.63
C GLN A 69 16.04 -13.75 -6.30
N PRO A 70 16.16 -13.29 -5.05
CA PRO A 70 15.91 -11.92 -4.69
C PRO A 70 16.84 -10.96 -5.46
N GLY A 71 16.39 -10.49 -6.62
CA GLY A 71 16.71 -9.19 -7.23
C GLY A 71 15.93 -8.95 -8.53
N ILE A 72 15.25 -10.01 -9.01
CA ILE A 72 14.80 -10.17 -10.37
C ILE A 72 13.30 -10.51 -10.33
N GLY A 73 12.46 -9.63 -10.87
CA GLY A 73 11.03 -9.90 -10.93
C GLY A 73 10.16 -8.66 -11.09
N LYS A 74 8.85 -8.89 -11.07
CA LYS A 74 7.85 -7.83 -11.14
C LYS A 74 7.70 -7.17 -9.77
N MET A 75 7.87 -5.86 -9.74
CA MET A 75 7.48 -5.01 -8.63
C MET A 75 6.10 -4.42 -8.87
N LEU A 76 5.41 -4.08 -7.78
CA LEU A 76 4.10 -3.46 -7.83
C LEU A 76 3.95 -2.52 -6.63
N GLY A 77 3.39 -1.34 -6.86
CA GLY A 77 3.22 -0.30 -5.84
C GLY A 77 1.76 0.04 -5.65
N TYR A 78 1.32 0.11 -4.40
CA TYR A 78 0.00 0.63 -4.04
C TYR A 78 0.13 1.60 -2.89
N ALA A 79 -0.57 2.72 -2.99
CA ALA A 79 -0.77 3.61 -1.86
C ALA A 79 -2.17 3.40 -1.30
N TYR A 80 -2.27 3.54 0.02
CA TYR A 80 -3.51 3.44 0.75
C TYR A 80 -3.74 4.75 1.49
N SER A 81 -4.81 5.45 1.16
CA SER A 81 -5.35 6.58 1.93
C SER A 81 -6.51 6.12 2.80
N LEU A 82 -7.02 6.99 3.68
CA LEU A 82 -8.25 6.71 4.45
C LEU A 82 -9.49 6.49 3.57
N HIS A 83 -9.47 6.96 2.33
CA HIS A 83 -10.59 6.85 1.40
C HIS A 83 -10.54 5.59 0.51
N ASP A 84 -9.43 4.84 0.53
CA ASP A 84 -9.29 3.59 -0.22
C ASP A 84 -9.85 2.37 0.52
N ASN A 85 -9.97 1.23 -0.15
CA ASN A 85 -10.23 -0.05 0.53
C ASN A 85 -9.06 -0.48 1.43
N THR A 86 -9.32 -1.42 2.34
CA THR A 86 -8.29 -1.97 3.23
C THR A 86 -7.34 -2.91 2.49
N PHE A 87 -6.16 -3.16 3.07
CA PHE A 87 -5.22 -4.17 2.56
C PHE A 87 -5.90 -5.53 2.37
N GLU A 88 -6.66 -5.96 3.38
CA GLU A 88 -7.30 -7.27 3.45
C GLU A 88 -8.38 -7.47 2.38
N THR A 89 -8.86 -6.39 1.74
CA THR A 89 -9.80 -6.51 0.62
C THR A 89 -9.16 -7.20 -0.58
N ASN A 90 -7.88 -6.91 -0.84
CA ASN A 90 -7.17 -7.38 -2.04
C ASN A 90 -6.10 -8.44 -1.75
N TRP A 91 -5.66 -8.52 -0.51
CA TRP A 91 -4.51 -9.31 -0.10
C TRP A 91 -4.81 -10.16 1.14
N GLU A 92 -4.05 -11.23 1.30
CA GLU A 92 -4.00 -12.03 2.52
C GLU A 92 -2.54 -12.20 2.96
N LEU A 93 -2.30 -12.24 4.26
CA LEU A 93 -0.99 -12.59 4.82
C LEU A 93 -0.73 -14.09 4.67
N LEU A 94 0.48 -14.44 4.25
CA LEU A 94 0.98 -15.80 4.23
C LEU A 94 1.86 -15.98 5.47
N ASN A 95 1.27 -16.56 6.52
CA ASN A 95 1.97 -16.92 7.76
C ASN A 95 3.12 -17.89 7.51
#